data_AF-A0A485KPQ6-F1
#
_entry.id   AF-A0A485KPQ6-F1
#
_cell.length_a   1.000
_cell.length_b   1.000
_cell.length_c   1.000
_cell.angle_alpha   90.00
_cell.angle_beta   90.00
_cell.angle_gamma   90.00
#
_symmetry.space_group_name_H-M   'P 1'
#
loop_
_entity.id
_entity.type
_entity.pdbx_description
1 polymer ?
#
loop_
_entity_poly.entity_id
_entity_poly.type
_entity_poly.pdbx_seq_one_letter_code
_entity_poly.pdbx_strand_id
1 'polypeptide(L)'
;MIHYELFDPFDPSFYFWSWVLTFDWVLGTREVVSFQGDAGSLNVLSNYNPLTTTPIQGHELPTILSVYMRGGMQYATGVMLGVAVGVLLYVLGSRGAVDGMHILKLNRVAGIVWVGRPLLLVRGITALCLLSTATLELEMQHQVTSFYVHPLVWYKAILGAGESTWLVYIINDMMTPYTHEYTMHYSSASSFVVWIAAAAITLTFPVAHTASVTPNNCNIAEMDFQLVCQSGVVAIGQVGRFYDLLTIIGASNLFCYIVVRLQKNTKVKHHPSLLLSSGARYFFDASKWTHQGIYYLDPVSALLNGLVTLQWHRTIYTFDIKLWRTYVFVSDPAVTQHLHHALPLIN
;
A
#
# COMPACT_ATOMS: atom_id res chain seq x y z
N MET A 1 40.00 -48.60 -15.57
CA MET A 1 38.73 -48.05 -15.05
C MET A 1 37.72 -49.19 -15.13
N ILE A 2 37.21 -49.68 -14.01
CA ILE A 2 36.29 -50.83 -13.97
C ILE A 2 34.88 -50.30 -14.31
N HIS A 3 34.21 -50.93 -15.26
CA HIS A 3 32.84 -50.59 -15.66
C HIS A 3 31.91 -51.64 -15.05
N TYR A 4 30.80 -51.19 -14.46
CA TYR A 4 29.74 -52.05 -13.95
C TYR A 4 28.47 -51.75 -14.74
N GLU A 5 27.90 -52.78 -15.36
CA GLU A 5 26.62 -52.67 -16.03
C GLU A 5 25.49 -52.72 -15.01
N LEU A 6 24.53 -51.79 -15.12
CA LEU A 6 23.37 -51.75 -14.25
C LEU A 6 22.48 -52.97 -14.55
N PHE A 7 22.07 -53.69 -13.51
CA PHE A 7 21.21 -54.87 -13.62
C PHE A 7 21.78 -56.01 -14.49
N ASP A 8 23.10 -56.20 -14.48
CA ASP A 8 23.76 -57.31 -15.18
C ASP A 8 23.36 -58.68 -14.57
N PRO A 9 22.68 -59.58 -15.32
CA PRO A 9 22.31 -60.90 -14.83
C PRO A 9 23.50 -61.79 -14.45
N PHE A 10 24.71 -61.48 -14.91
CA PHE A 10 25.93 -62.21 -14.56
C PHE A 10 26.58 -61.74 -13.24
N ASP A 11 26.20 -60.56 -12.73
CA ASP A 11 26.62 -60.04 -11.41
C ASP A 11 25.40 -59.68 -10.52
N PRO A 12 24.70 -60.68 -9.97
CA PRO A 12 23.56 -60.45 -9.09
C PRO A 12 23.93 -59.70 -7.80
N SER A 13 25.20 -59.66 -7.41
CA SER A 13 25.65 -58.97 -6.19
C SER A 13 25.53 -57.45 -6.31
N PHE A 14 25.53 -56.91 -7.54
CA PHE A 14 25.43 -55.48 -7.83
C PHE A 14 23.99 -54.96 -7.99
N TYR A 15 22.97 -55.83 -7.91
CA TYR A 15 21.57 -55.43 -8.11
C TYR A 15 21.07 -54.39 -7.10
N PHE A 16 21.48 -54.51 -5.84
CA PHE A 16 21.12 -53.53 -4.81
C PHE A 16 21.63 -52.13 -5.18
N TRP A 17 22.91 -52.03 -5.58
CA TRP A 17 23.50 -50.78 -6.02
C TRP A 17 22.88 -50.26 -7.31
N SER A 18 22.52 -51.14 -8.24
CA SER A 18 21.82 -50.77 -9.48
C SER A 18 20.48 -50.09 -9.20
N TRP A 19 19.73 -50.59 -8.21
CA TRP A 19 18.49 -49.95 -7.76
C TRP A 19 18.73 -48.60 -7.08
N VAL A 20 19.74 -48.49 -6.21
CA VAL A 20 20.09 -47.21 -5.57
C VAL A 20 20.46 -46.16 -6.61
N LEU A 21 21.32 -46.51 -7.57
CA LEU A 21 21.75 -45.61 -8.64
C LEU A 21 20.59 -45.18 -9.56
N THR A 22 19.65 -46.10 -9.82
CA THR A 22 18.43 -45.82 -10.59
C THR A 22 17.48 -44.91 -9.81
N PHE A 23 17.35 -45.13 -8.50
CA PHE A 23 16.52 -44.30 -7.63
C PHE A 23 17.09 -42.87 -7.54
N ASP A 24 18.41 -42.73 -7.38
CA ASP A 24 19.10 -41.44 -7.42
C ASP A 24 18.87 -40.68 -8.73
N TRP A 25 18.85 -41.39 -9.86
CA TRP A 25 18.53 -40.83 -11.18
C TRP A 25 17.07 -40.37 -11.28
N VAL A 26 16.12 -41.20 -10.81
CA VAL A 26 14.70 -40.82 -10.76
C VAL A 26 14.46 -39.59 -9.87
N LEU A 27 15.22 -39.45 -8.78
CA LEU A 27 15.19 -38.27 -7.91
C LEU A 27 15.95 -37.06 -8.45
N GLY A 28 16.61 -37.17 -9.62
CA GLY A 28 17.36 -36.07 -10.23
C GLY A 28 18.67 -35.72 -9.52
N THR A 29 19.17 -36.59 -8.64
CA THR A 29 20.48 -36.42 -7.96
C THR A 29 21.64 -37.06 -8.74
N ARG A 30 21.33 -37.70 -9.86
CA ARG A 30 22.28 -38.19 -10.85
C ARG A 30 21.71 -37.95 -12.25
N GLU A 31 22.59 -37.75 -13.21
CA GLU A 31 22.23 -37.60 -14.62
C GLU A 31 22.75 -38.80 -15.41
N VAL A 32 22.04 -39.17 -16.47
CA VAL A 32 22.48 -40.20 -17.43
C VAL A 32 22.81 -39.50 -18.73
N VAL A 33 24.03 -39.69 -19.22
CA VAL A 33 24.49 -39.12 -20.49
C VAL A 33 24.86 -40.23 -21.46
N SER A 34 24.34 -40.13 -22.68
CA SER A 34 24.70 -41.00 -23.80
C SER A 34 25.70 -40.27 -24.69
N PHE A 35 26.97 -40.64 -24.65
CA PHE A 35 27.97 -40.17 -25.59
C PHE A 35 27.85 -40.99 -26.88
N GLN A 36 27.51 -40.33 -27.98
CA GLN A 36 27.42 -40.94 -29.30
C GLN A 36 28.60 -40.49 -30.15
N GLY A 37 29.28 -41.44 -30.77
CA GLY A 37 30.34 -41.17 -31.72
C GLY A 37 30.36 -42.21 -32.83
N ASP A 38 31.29 -42.05 -33.76
CA ASP A 38 31.38 -42.90 -34.96
C ASP A 38 31.60 -44.39 -34.64
N ALA A 39 32.17 -44.69 -33.46
CA ALA A 39 32.48 -46.03 -32.99
C ALA A 39 31.39 -46.66 -32.08
N GLY A 40 30.27 -45.97 -31.84
CA GLY A 40 29.15 -46.49 -31.04
C GLY A 40 28.59 -45.49 -30.02
N SER A 41 27.84 -46.01 -29.06
CA SER A 41 27.25 -45.22 -27.96
C SER A 41 27.75 -45.73 -26.61
N LEU A 42 28.08 -44.80 -25.72
CA LEU A 42 28.48 -45.05 -24.35
C LEU A 42 27.52 -44.34 -23.40
N ASN A 43 26.76 -45.11 -22.64
CA ASN A 43 25.84 -44.60 -21.63
C ASN A 43 26.53 -44.60 -20.27
N VAL A 44 26.68 -43.43 -19.65
CA VAL A 44 27.36 -43.29 -18.36
C VAL A 44 26.45 -42.56 -17.38
N LEU A 45 26.44 -43.04 -16.14
CA LEU A 45 25.79 -42.37 -15.03
C LEU A 45 26.77 -41.37 -14.40
N SER A 46 26.32 -40.15 -14.14
CA SER A 46 27.11 -39.14 -13.44
C SER A 46 27.42 -39.59 -12.01
N ASN A 47 28.40 -38.93 -11.39
CA ASN A 47 28.55 -39.01 -9.95
C ASN A 47 27.31 -38.42 -9.23
N TYR A 48 27.14 -38.75 -7.95
CA TYR A 48 26.09 -38.16 -7.12
C TYR A 48 26.26 -36.64 -7.09
N ASN A 49 25.23 -35.92 -7.55
CA ASN A 49 25.18 -34.47 -7.61
C ASN A 49 24.02 -33.99 -6.72
N PRO A 50 24.28 -33.64 -5.46
CA PRO A 50 23.22 -33.14 -4.59
C PRO A 50 22.72 -31.79 -5.09
N LEU A 51 21.42 -31.55 -4.94
CA LEU A 51 20.82 -30.23 -5.18
C LEU A 51 21.52 -29.21 -4.28
N THR A 52 22.31 -28.33 -4.90
CA THR A 52 23.04 -27.31 -4.17
C THR A 52 22.12 -26.12 -3.93
N THR A 53 21.78 -25.86 -2.67
CA THR A 53 21.10 -24.62 -2.28
C THR A 53 22.16 -23.54 -2.08
N THR A 54 22.30 -22.64 -3.05
CA THR A 54 23.13 -21.44 -2.86
C THR A 54 22.34 -20.40 -2.07
N PRO A 55 22.92 -19.81 -1.01
CA PRO A 55 22.27 -18.70 -0.32
C PRO A 55 22.16 -17.52 -1.28
N ILE A 56 20.94 -16.98 -1.41
CA ILE A 56 20.70 -15.76 -2.19
C ILE A 56 21.42 -14.61 -1.50
N GLN A 57 22.21 -13.83 -2.24
CA GLN A 57 22.86 -12.65 -1.69
C GLN A 57 21.79 -11.64 -1.24
N GLY A 58 21.83 -11.27 0.04
CA GLY A 58 20.79 -10.45 0.68
C GLY A 58 20.50 -9.10 -0.02
N HIS A 59 21.50 -8.53 -0.68
CA HIS A 59 21.39 -7.25 -1.39
C HIS A 59 20.81 -7.39 -2.80
N GLU A 60 20.74 -8.59 -3.36
CA GLU A 60 20.11 -8.86 -4.66
C GLU A 60 18.62 -9.19 -4.52
N LEU A 61 18.09 -9.23 -3.29
CA LEU A 61 16.67 -9.52 -3.11
C LEU A 61 15.81 -8.37 -3.70
N PRO A 62 14.97 -8.66 -4.71
CA PRO A 62 14.06 -7.68 -5.29
C PRO A 62 12.99 -7.19 -4.29
N THR A 63 12.94 -7.75 -3.08
CA THR A 63 11.99 -7.41 -2.01
C THR A 63 12.42 -6.24 -1.14
N ILE A 64 13.60 -5.65 -1.32
CA ILE A 64 14.05 -4.54 -0.47
C ILE A 64 13.06 -3.36 -0.52
N LEU A 65 12.55 -3.04 -1.71
CA LEU A 65 11.54 -1.99 -1.90
C LEU A 65 10.22 -2.33 -1.19
N SER A 66 9.77 -3.59 -1.25
CA SER A 66 8.52 -4.00 -0.61
C SER A 66 8.62 -3.96 0.91
N VAL A 67 9.81 -4.24 1.48
CA VAL A 67 10.08 -4.09 2.92
C VAL A 67 9.99 -2.61 3.35
N TYR A 68 10.63 -1.69 2.62
CA TYR A 68 10.53 -0.26 2.92
C TYR A 68 9.10 0.28 2.78
N MET A 69 8.41 -0.10 1.70
CA MET A 69 7.01 0.25 1.48
C MET A 69 6.12 -0.26 2.62
N ARG A 70 6.32 -1.50 3.08
CA ARG A 70 5.61 -2.09 4.22
C ARG A 70 5.87 -1.32 5.50
N GLY A 71 7.13 -0.97 5.79
CA GLY A 71 7.49 -0.14 6.94
C GLY A 71 6.80 1.22 6.92
N GLY A 72 6.79 1.89 5.76
CA GLY A 72 6.06 3.16 5.57
C GLY A 72 4.55 3.03 5.80
N MET A 73 3.94 1.94 5.32
CA MET A 73 2.52 1.65 5.57
C MET A 73 2.21 1.42 7.05
N GLN A 74 3.08 0.68 7.75
CA GLN A 74 2.95 0.44 9.20
C GLN A 74 3.07 1.74 10.00
N TYR A 75 4.04 2.58 9.68
CA TYR A 75 4.19 3.90 10.29
C TYR A 75 2.93 4.75 10.08
N ALA A 76 2.46 4.89 8.83
CA ALA A 76 1.27 5.68 8.52
C ALA A 76 0.04 5.16 9.28
N THR A 77 -0.18 3.84 9.31
CA THR A 77 -1.29 3.24 10.07
C THR A 77 -1.15 3.48 11.57
N GLY A 78 0.06 3.36 12.13
CA GLY A 78 0.31 3.62 13.55
C GLY A 78 0.02 5.06 13.96
N VAL A 79 0.46 6.04 13.16
CA VAL A 79 0.17 7.46 13.39
C VAL A 79 -1.33 7.72 13.30
N MET A 80 -2.01 7.20 12.27
CA MET A 80 -3.46 7.35 12.12
C MET A 80 -4.25 6.74 13.28
N LEU A 81 -3.81 5.59 13.78
CA LEU A 81 -4.37 4.96 14.98
C LEU A 81 -4.17 5.84 16.21
N GLY A 82 -2.97 6.40 16.40
CA GLY A 82 -2.68 7.33 17.49
C GLY A 82 -3.57 8.58 17.46
N VAL A 83 -3.77 9.17 16.28
CA VAL A 83 -4.69 10.31 16.11
C VAL A 83 -6.13 9.90 16.40
N ALA A 84 -6.58 8.73 15.94
CA ALA A 84 -7.92 8.23 16.24
C ALA A 84 -8.15 8.02 17.76
N VAL A 85 -7.16 7.47 18.47
CA VAL A 85 -7.19 7.38 19.95
C VAL A 85 -7.26 8.77 20.56
N GLY A 86 -6.47 9.72 20.08
CA GLY A 86 -6.53 11.11 20.54
C GLY A 86 -7.92 11.73 20.34
N VAL A 87 -8.54 11.53 19.17
CA VAL A 87 -9.92 11.97 18.91
C VAL A 87 -10.88 11.39 19.93
N LEU A 88 -10.82 10.08 20.21
CA LEU A 88 -11.68 9.45 21.23
C LEU A 88 -11.48 10.07 22.62
N LEU A 89 -10.24 10.35 23.02
CA LEU A 89 -9.94 11.01 24.29
C LEU A 89 -10.52 12.43 24.36
N TYR A 90 -10.41 13.21 23.28
CA TYR A 90 -11.03 14.55 23.23
C TYR A 90 -12.55 14.50 23.26
N VAL A 91 -13.18 13.54 22.57
CA VAL A 91 -14.65 13.34 22.60
C VAL A 91 -15.12 13.03 24.02
N LEU A 92 -14.41 12.14 24.73
CA LEU A 92 -14.71 11.81 26.12
C LEU A 92 -14.49 13.00 27.05
N GLY A 93 -13.38 13.72 26.87
CA GLY A 93 -13.03 14.89 27.67
C GLY A 93 -14.00 16.07 27.50
N SER A 94 -14.51 16.28 26.29
CA SER A 94 -15.49 17.33 25.97
C SER A 94 -16.94 16.90 26.20
N ARG A 95 -17.19 15.71 26.76
CA ARG A 95 -18.53 15.12 26.98
C ARG A 95 -19.38 15.07 25.70
N GLY A 96 -18.74 14.85 24.55
CA GLY A 96 -19.42 14.76 23.26
C GLY A 96 -19.82 16.09 22.63
N ALA A 97 -19.38 17.24 23.17
CA ALA A 97 -19.58 18.56 22.56
C ALA A 97 -18.64 18.77 21.35
N VAL A 98 -18.80 17.97 20.31
CA VAL A 98 -17.96 17.96 19.11
C VAL A 98 -18.79 17.82 17.84
N ASP A 99 -18.28 18.30 16.71
CA ASP A 99 -18.95 18.09 15.42
C ASP A 99 -18.58 16.72 14.84
N GLY A 100 -19.54 15.78 14.89
CA GLY A 100 -19.37 14.44 14.33
C GLY A 100 -19.05 14.42 12.83
N MET A 101 -19.46 15.45 12.07
CA MET A 101 -19.13 15.54 10.64
C MET A 101 -17.67 15.88 10.40
N HIS A 102 -17.00 16.53 11.36
CA HIS A 102 -15.56 16.78 11.29
C HIS A 102 -14.76 15.50 11.57
N ILE A 103 -15.25 14.61 12.43
CA ILE A 103 -14.63 13.31 12.71
C ILE A 103 -14.52 12.46 11.44
N LEU A 104 -15.53 12.48 10.56
CA LEU A 104 -15.50 11.74 9.29
C LEU A 104 -14.40 12.23 8.32
N LYS A 105 -13.77 13.38 8.62
CA LYS A 105 -12.70 13.97 7.82
C LYS A 105 -11.30 13.58 8.34
N LEU A 106 -11.22 12.61 9.25
CA LEU A 106 -9.99 12.10 9.84
C LEU A 106 -8.96 11.67 8.77
N ASN A 107 -9.34 10.82 7.82
CA ASN A 107 -8.40 10.38 6.78
C ASN A 107 -7.92 11.55 5.92
N ARG A 108 -8.84 12.46 5.57
CA ARG A 108 -8.56 13.55 4.62
C ARG A 108 -7.72 14.67 5.22
N VAL A 109 -7.97 15.04 6.48
CA VAL A 109 -7.30 16.17 7.14
C VAL A 109 -6.16 15.66 8.02
N ALA A 110 -6.45 14.80 9.00
CA ALA A 110 -5.42 14.31 9.91
C ALA A 110 -4.34 13.50 9.19
N GLY A 111 -4.69 12.70 8.18
CA GLY A 111 -3.69 11.97 7.39
C GLY A 111 -2.62 12.89 6.82
N ILE A 112 -3.05 13.95 6.13
CA ILE A 112 -2.11 14.88 5.48
C ILE A 112 -1.27 15.63 6.51
N VAL A 113 -1.86 15.99 7.65
CA VAL A 113 -1.21 16.78 8.70
C VAL A 113 -0.21 15.96 9.51
N TRP A 114 -0.59 14.74 9.92
CA TRP A 114 0.18 13.94 10.86
C TRP A 114 1.14 12.97 10.18
N VAL A 115 0.75 12.42 9.02
CA VAL A 115 1.59 11.47 8.27
C VAL A 115 2.40 12.20 7.20
N GLY A 116 1.78 13.17 6.52
CA GLY A 116 2.41 13.94 5.45
C GLY A 116 2.14 13.38 4.06
N ARG A 117 2.11 14.28 3.07
CA ARG A 117 1.76 13.96 1.66
C ARG A 117 2.64 12.87 1.03
N PRO A 118 3.99 12.87 1.18
CA PRO A 118 4.83 11.89 0.49
C PRO A 118 4.57 10.44 0.96
N LEU A 119 4.40 10.24 2.27
CA LEU A 119 4.14 8.91 2.83
C LEU A 119 2.74 8.41 2.46
N LEU A 120 1.74 9.30 2.41
CA LEU A 120 0.42 8.95 1.90
C LEU A 120 0.43 8.65 0.40
N LEU A 121 1.30 9.31 -0.38
CA LEU A 121 1.49 9.02 -1.79
C LEU A 121 2.04 7.61 -1.98
N VAL A 122 3.09 7.25 -1.22
CA VAL A 122 3.62 5.88 -1.21
C VAL A 122 2.53 4.88 -0.81
N ARG A 123 1.72 5.19 0.21
CA ARG A 123 0.60 4.35 0.63
C ARG A 123 -0.46 4.14 -0.47
N GLY A 124 -0.82 5.21 -1.18
CA GLY A 124 -1.77 5.12 -2.30
C GLY A 124 -1.21 4.36 -3.51
N ILE A 125 0.06 4.62 -3.87
CA ILE A 125 0.73 3.92 -4.99
C ILE A 125 0.90 2.43 -4.67
N THR A 126 1.30 2.08 -3.45
CA THR A 126 1.44 0.67 -3.04
C THR A 126 0.12 -0.07 -3.11
N ALA A 127 -0.99 0.57 -2.71
CA ALA A 127 -2.32 0.01 -2.90
C ALA A 127 -2.64 -0.24 -4.38
N LEU A 128 -2.34 0.72 -5.28
CA LEU A 128 -2.51 0.51 -6.72
C LEU A 128 -1.64 -0.63 -7.25
N CYS A 129 -0.37 -0.71 -6.85
CA CYS A 129 0.52 -1.80 -7.22
C CYS A 129 -0.08 -3.16 -6.80
N LEU A 130 -0.57 -3.28 -5.57
CA LEU A 130 -1.20 -4.51 -5.07
C LEU A 130 -2.52 -4.84 -5.77
N LEU A 131 -3.32 -3.85 -6.15
CA LEU A 131 -4.54 -4.06 -6.95
C LEU A 131 -4.24 -4.40 -8.41
N SER A 132 -3.02 -4.13 -8.87
CA SER A 132 -2.54 -4.40 -10.24
C SER A 132 -1.63 -5.61 -10.33
N THR A 133 -1.37 -6.32 -9.23
CA THR A 133 -0.57 -7.55 -9.19
C THR A 133 -1.37 -8.73 -8.65
N ALA A 134 -1.05 -9.92 -9.16
CA ALA A 134 -1.51 -11.19 -8.62
C ALA A 134 -0.53 -11.69 -7.54
N THR A 135 -1.06 -12.36 -6.52
CA THR A 135 -0.26 -13.06 -5.50
C THR A 135 0.08 -14.46 -5.99
N LEU A 136 1.37 -14.73 -6.13
CA LEU A 136 1.89 -15.99 -6.64
C LEU A 136 2.95 -16.49 -5.65
N GLU A 137 2.70 -17.65 -5.06
CA GLU A 137 3.57 -18.27 -4.06
C GLU A 137 4.23 -19.51 -4.64
N LEU A 138 5.50 -19.73 -4.29
CA LEU A 138 6.21 -20.95 -4.69
C LEU A 138 6.01 -21.98 -3.59
N GLU A 139 5.22 -23.01 -3.87
CA GLU A 139 4.95 -24.11 -2.95
C GLU A 139 5.70 -25.37 -3.39
N MET A 140 6.25 -26.09 -2.43
CA MET A 140 6.88 -27.39 -2.65
C MET A 140 5.94 -28.49 -2.19
N GLN A 141 5.42 -29.28 -3.13
CA GLN A 141 4.53 -30.39 -2.85
C GLN A 141 5.15 -31.68 -3.40
N HIS A 142 5.36 -32.68 -2.54
CA HIS A 142 5.94 -33.98 -2.93
C HIS A 142 7.25 -33.86 -3.73
N GLN A 143 8.18 -33.00 -3.29
CA GLN A 143 9.45 -32.72 -3.97
C GLN A 143 9.35 -32.01 -5.33
N VAL A 144 8.15 -31.61 -5.76
CA VAL A 144 7.95 -30.77 -6.95
C VAL A 144 7.66 -29.34 -6.50
N THR A 145 8.40 -28.38 -7.05
CA THR A 145 8.15 -26.95 -6.83
C THR A 145 7.17 -26.45 -7.88
N SER A 146 6.07 -25.84 -7.44
CA SER A 146 5.04 -25.28 -8.33
C SER A 146 4.61 -23.90 -7.86
N PHE A 147 4.20 -23.07 -8.80
CA PHE A 147 3.58 -21.79 -8.48
C PHE A 147 2.10 -21.99 -8.17
N TYR A 148 1.68 -21.58 -6.97
CA TYR A 148 0.31 -21.59 -6.54
C TYR A 148 -0.26 -20.18 -6.48
N VAL A 149 -1.53 -20.04 -6.88
CA VAL A 149 -2.21 -18.75 -6.99
C VAL A 149 -3.35 -18.75 -6.01
N HIS A 150 -3.19 -18.00 -4.93
CA HIS A 150 -4.26 -17.84 -3.95
C HIS A 150 -5.36 -16.93 -4.51
N PRO A 151 -6.64 -17.33 -4.40
CA PRO A 151 -7.74 -16.47 -4.82
C PRO A 151 -7.78 -15.20 -3.96
N LEU A 152 -7.92 -14.04 -4.62
CA LEU A 152 -8.03 -12.77 -3.93
C LEU A 152 -9.33 -12.72 -3.12
N VAL A 153 -9.19 -12.65 -1.80
CA VAL A 153 -10.35 -12.59 -0.90
C VAL A 153 -11.03 -11.23 -1.03
N TRP A 154 -12.36 -11.24 -1.17
CA TRP A 154 -13.16 -10.05 -1.48
C TRP A 154 -12.91 -8.85 -0.54
N TYR A 155 -12.75 -9.09 0.76
CA TYR A 155 -12.54 -8.00 1.73
C TYR A 155 -11.16 -7.35 1.57
N LYS A 156 -10.14 -8.10 1.13
CA LYS A 156 -8.80 -7.55 0.84
C LYS A 156 -8.86 -6.64 -0.39
N ALA A 157 -9.66 -7.02 -1.40
CA ALA A 157 -9.89 -6.20 -2.58
C ALA A 157 -10.59 -4.87 -2.21
N ILE A 158 -11.65 -4.92 -1.41
CA ILE A 158 -12.38 -3.71 -0.97
C ILE A 158 -11.49 -2.81 -0.09
N LEU A 159 -10.70 -3.41 0.80
CA LEU A 159 -9.76 -2.68 1.64
C LEU A 159 -8.67 -2.02 0.79
N GLY A 160 -8.05 -2.76 -0.13
CA GLY A 160 -7.05 -2.22 -1.06
C GLY A 160 -7.59 -1.08 -1.93
N ALA A 161 -8.83 -1.22 -2.42
CA ALA A 161 -9.52 -0.15 -3.12
C ALA A 161 -9.70 1.09 -2.22
N GLY A 162 -10.00 0.90 -0.94
CA GLY A 162 -10.07 1.98 0.05
C GLY A 162 -8.72 2.68 0.23
N GLU A 163 -7.63 1.93 0.28
CA GLU A 163 -6.28 2.48 0.37
C GLU A 163 -5.87 3.26 -0.89
N SER A 164 -6.39 2.93 -2.07
CA SER A 164 -6.14 3.74 -3.27
C SER A 164 -6.71 5.17 -3.16
N THR A 165 -7.70 5.39 -2.29
CA THR A 165 -8.34 6.71 -2.11
C THR A 165 -7.40 7.75 -1.48
N TRP A 166 -6.27 7.34 -0.88
CA TRP A 166 -5.24 8.28 -0.42
C TRP A 166 -4.75 9.19 -1.55
N LEU A 167 -4.66 8.68 -2.79
CA LEU A 167 -4.31 9.49 -3.95
C LEU A 167 -5.37 10.56 -4.26
N VAL A 168 -6.65 10.23 -4.07
CA VAL A 168 -7.77 11.18 -4.21
C VAL A 168 -7.64 12.30 -3.18
N TYR A 169 -7.29 11.98 -1.93
CA TYR A 169 -7.10 13.00 -0.89
C TYR A 169 -5.93 13.94 -1.21
N ILE A 170 -4.82 13.41 -1.71
CA ILE A 170 -3.65 14.20 -2.10
C ILE A 170 -3.98 15.12 -3.27
N ILE A 171 -4.63 14.60 -4.33
CA ILE A 171 -5.05 15.39 -5.48
C ILE A 171 -5.98 16.53 -5.03
N ASN A 172 -6.96 16.22 -4.19
CA ASN A 172 -7.88 17.23 -3.66
C ASN A 172 -7.15 18.33 -2.88
N ASP A 173 -6.21 17.96 -2.03
CA ASP A 173 -5.47 18.92 -1.23
C ASP A 173 -4.47 19.74 -2.06
N MET A 174 -3.88 19.17 -3.12
CA MET A 174 -3.08 19.94 -4.10
C MET A 174 -3.93 20.88 -4.96
N MET A 175 -5.18 20.49 -5.26
CA MET A 175 -6.12 21.30 -6.05
C MET A 175 -6.92 22.29 -5.21
N THR A 176 -6.84 22.22 -3.88
CA THR A 176 -7.56 23.10 -2.95
C THR A 176 -7.29 24.59 -3.18
N PRO A 177 -6.04 25.05 -3.46
CA PRO A 177 -5.77 26.45 -3.78
C PRO A 177 -6.48 26.98 -5.03
N TYR A 178 -6.90 26.09 -5.95
CA TYR A 178 -7.60 26.45 -7.18
C TYR A 178 -9.11 26.27 -7.08
N THR A 179 -9.54 25.23 -6.36
CA THR A 179 -10.96 24.83 -6.24
C THR A 179 -11.67 25.47 -5.05
N HIS A 180 -10.92 25.96 -4.05
CA HIS A 180 -11.41 26.71 -2.90
C HIS A 180 -12.63 26.06 -2.23
N GLU A 181 -13.78 26.74 -2.21
CA GLU A 181 -15.00 26.30 -1.53
C GLU A 181 -15.64 25.08 -2.20
N TYR A 182 -15.38 24.88 -3.50
CA TYR A 182 -15.90 23.72 -4.21
C TYR A 182 -15.29 22.42 -3.70
N THR A 183 -14.07 22.45 -3.13
CA THR A 183 -13.38 21.27 -2.61
C THR A 183 -14.21 20.55 -1.54
N MET A 184 -14.90 21.28 -0.66
CA MET A 184 -15.74 20.65 0.36
C MET A 184 -16.85 19.78 -0.24
N HIS A 185 -17.42 20.21 -1.35
CA HIS A 185 -18.62 19.61 -1.93
C HIS A 185 -18.32 18.40 -2.83
N TYR A 186 -17.30 18.47 -3.68
CA TYR A 186 -17.03 17.38 -4.62
C TYR A 186 -16.18 16.25 -4.03
N SER A 187 -15.39 16.56 -3.01
CA SER A 187 -14.27 15.69 -2.62
C SER A 187 -14.69 14.37 -1.96
N SER A 188 -15.74 14.37 -1.13
CA SER A 188 -16.29 13.13 -0.56
C SER A 188 -16.93 12.25 -1.63
N ALA A 189 -17.65 12.86 -2.56
CA ALA A 189 -18.26 12.15 -3.68
C ALA A 189 -17.18 11.52 -4.58
N SER A 190 -16.12 12.27 -4.94
CA SER A 190 -15.04 11.74 -5.78
C SER A 190 -14.31 10.56 -5.14
N SER A 191 -14.12 10.58 -3.82
CA SER A 191 -13.48 9.48 -3.09
C SER A 191 -14.35 8.23 -3.06
N PHE A 192 -15.66 8.40 -2.88
CA PHE A 192 -16.61 7.29 -2.87
C PHE A 192 -16.76 6.65 -4.25
N VAL A 193 -16.82 7.46 -5.32
CA VAL A 193 -16.86 6.99 -6.71
C VAL A 193 -15.61 6.18 -7.04
N VAL A 194 -14.41 6.70 -6.73
CA VAL A 194 -13.16 5.98 -6.95
C VAL A 194 -13.11 4.68 -6.17
N TRP A 195 -13.52 4.70 -4.90
CA TRP A 195 -13.52 3.50 -4.05
C TRP A 195 -14.40 2.40 -4.64
N ILE A 196 -15.64 2.73 -5.01
CA ILE A 196 -16.57 1.78 -5.62
C ILE A 196 -16.03 1.29 -6.96
N ALA A 197 -15.54 2.17 -7.82
CA ALA A 197 -15.04 1.80 -9.14
C ALA A 197 -13.83 0.85 -9.03
N ALA A 198 -12.85 1.18 -8.19
CA ALA A 198 -11.67 0.35 -7.96
C ALA A 198 -12.02 -1.00 -7.34
N ALA A 199 -12.96 -1.03 -6.38
CA ALA A 199 -13.44 -2.27 -5.78
C ALA A 199 -14.19 -3.13 -6.81
N ALA A 200 -15.09 -2.53 -7.59
CA ALA A 200 -15.86 -3.22 -8.62
C ALA A 200 -14.94 -3.85 -9.67
N ILE A 201 -14.01 -3.07 -10.26
CA ILE A 201 -13.05 -3.57 -11.25
C ILE A 201 -12.20 -4.71 -10.68
N THR A 202 -11.81 -4.63 -9.41
CA THR A 202 -11.02 -5.67 -8.77
C THR A 202 -11.79 -6.95 -8.48
N LEU A 203 -13.06 -6.85 -8.17
CA LEU A 203 -13.91 -8.01 -7.91
C LEU A 203 -14.42 -8.67 -9.20
N THR A 204 -14.71 -7.88 -10.25
CA THR A 204 -15.24 -8.41 -11.52
C THR A 204 -14.16 -8.91 -12.46
N PHE A 205 -13.00 -8.25 -12.47
CA PHE A 205 -11.87 -8.58 -13.33
C PHE A 205 -10.60 -8.70 -12.48
N PRO A 206 -10.40 -9.79 -11.72
CA PRO A 206 -9.18 -9.98 -10.94
C PRO A 206 -7.94 -10.08 -11.85
N VAL A 207 -6.78 -9.67 -11.36
CA VAL A 207 -5.52 -9.72 -12.10
C VAL A 207 -5.09 -11.17 -12.31
N ALA A 208 -4.86 -11.55 -13.58
CA ALA A 208 -4.27 -12.82 -13.93
C ALA A 208 -2.75 -12.67 -14.13
N HIS A 209 -1.99 -13.62 -13.60
CA HIS A 209 -0.55 -13.75 -13.88
C HIS A 209 -0.35 -14.40 -15.25
N THR A 210 0.78 -14.15 -15.89
CA THR A 210 1.19 -14.84 -17.11
C THR A 210 2.54 -15.53 -16.88
N ALA A 211 2.65 -16.77 -17.32
CA ALA A 211 3.88 -17.53 -17.28
C ALA A 211 4.16 -18.08 -18.68
N SER A 212 5.33 -17.76 -19.23
CA SER A 212 5.81 -18.32 -20.49
C SER A 212 7.09 -19.12 -20.23
N VAL A 213 7.19 -20.29 -20.83
CA VAL A 213 8.38 -21.14 -20.79
C VAL A 213 9.03 -21.10 -22.17
N THR A 214 10.31 -20.77 -22.23
CA THR A 214 11.09 -20.77 -23.46
C THR A 214 12.21 -21.78 -23.30
N PRO A 215 12.02 -23.03 -23.77
CA PRO A 215 13.05 -24.05 -23.64
C PRO A 215 14.30 -23.65 -24.44
N ASN A 216 15.47 -23.97 -23.90
CA ASN A 216 16.79 -23.92 -24.54
C ASN A 216 17.39 -22.52 -24.85
N ASN A 217 16.93 -21.46 -24.19
CA ASN A 217 17.59 -20.15 -24.30
C ASN A 217 18.77 -20.02 -23.33
N CYS A 218 19.83 -20.79 -23.56
CA CYS A 218 21.07 -20.78 -22.78
C CYS A 218 22.20 -20.18 -23.62
N ASN A 219 22.84 -19.14 -23.10
CA ASN A 219 24.03 -18.56 -23.72
C ASN A 219 25.24 -18.76 -22.81
N ILE A 220 26.38 -19.07 -23.42
CA ILE A 220 27.66 -19.13 -22.71
C ILE A 220 28.09 -17.69 -22.44
N ALA A 221 28.05 -17.26 -21.18
CA ALA A 221 28.50 -15.93 -20.77
C ALA A 221 30.03 -15.90 -20.66
N GLU A 222 30.61 -16.97 -20.11
CA GLU A 222 32.05 -17.18 -20.00
C GLU A 222 32.33 -18.66 -20.29
N MET A 223 33.15 -18.95 -21.31
CA MET A 223 33.52 -20.32 -21.65
C MET A 223 34.12 -21.03 -20.43
N ASP A 224 33.66 -22.25 -20.16
CA ASP A 224 34.05 -23.10 -19.03
C ASP A 224 33.66 -22.62 -17.60
N PHE A 225 33.17 -21.38 -17.44
CA PHE A 225 32.83 -20.84 -16.11
C PHE A 225 31.34 -20.59 -15.90
N GLN A 226 30.61 -20.10 -16.91
CA GLN A 226 29.24 -19.64 -16.70
C GLN A 226 28.35 -19.79 -17.93
N LEU A 227 27.25 -20.54 -17.75
CA LEU A 227 26.09 -20.59 -18.63
C LEU A 227 24.95 -19.76 -18.02
N VAL A 228 24.35 -18.87 -18.81
CA VAL A 228 23.15 -18.12 -18.41
C VAL A 228 21.96 -18.65 -19.21
N CYS A 229 21.05 -19.32 -18.52
CA CYS A 229 19.84 -19.89 -19.10
C CYS A 229 18.60 -19.11 -18.67
N GLN A 230 17.81 -18.66 -19.66
CA GLN A 230 16.49 -18.07 -19.41
C GLN A 230 15.40 -19.09 -19.77
N SER A 231 14.95 -19.86 -18.79
CA SER A 231 13.95 -20.92 -18.99
C SER A 231 12.52 -20.41 -19.15
N GLY A 232 12.22 -19.21 -18.66
CA GLY A 232 10.87 -18.63 -18.74
C GLY A 232 10.74 -17.26 -18.11
N VAL A 233 9.58 -16.63 -18.30
CA VAL A 233 9.23 -15.33 -17.71
C VAL A 233 7.90 -15.47 -16.97
N VAL A 234 7.88 -15.08 -15.71
CA VAL A 234 6.68 -14.98 -14.88
C VAL A 234 6.35 -13.52 -14.66
N ALA A 235 5.24 -13.05 -15.22
CA ALA A 235 4.74 -11.71 -15.00
C ALA A 235 3.51 -11.75 -14.10
N ILE A 236 3.64 -11.14 -12.91
CA ILE A 236 2.58 -11.08 -11.90
C ILE A 236 1.73 -9.80 -12.00
N GLY A 237 2.20 -8.78 -12.72
CA GLY A 237 1.61 -7.45 -12.72
C GLY A 237 1.12 -7.01 -14.08
N GLN A 238 0.04 -6.21 -14.09
CA GLN A 238 -0.51 -5.60 -15.30
C GLN A 238 -0.34 -4.08 -15.24
N VAL A 239 0.59 -3.56 -16.04
CA VAL A 239 0.88 -2.11 -16.10
C VAL A 239 -0.31 -1.31 -16.67
N GLY A 240 -1.04 -1.87 -17.64
CA GLY A 240 -2.24 -1.22 -18.19
C GLY A 240 -3.27 -0.92 -17.10
N ARG A 241 -3.59 -1.93 -16.27
CA ARG A 241 -4.51 -1.79 -15.15
C ARG A 241 -4.07 -0.73 -14.14
N PHE A 242 -2.77 -0.60 -13.88
CA PHE A 242 -2.24 0.44 -12.99
C PHE A 242 -2.58 1.83 -13.53
N TYR A 243 -2.36 2.06 -14.83
CA TYR A 243 -2.74 3.31 -15.48
C TYR A 243 -4.26 3.50 -15.58
N ASP A 244 -5.04 2.43 -15.80
CA ASP A 244 -6.51 2.50 -15.78
C ASP A 244 -7.03 2.98 -14.42
N LEU A 245 -6.50 2.45 -13.32
CA LEU A 245 -6.89 2.90 -11.98
C LEU A 245 -6.47 4.36 -11.72
N LEU A 246 -5.28 4.77 -12.16
CA LEU A 246 -4.83 6.16 -12.08
C LEU A 246 -5.73 7.11 -12.90
N THR A 247 -6.10 6.72 -14.12
CA THR A 247 -6.99 7.52 -14.97
C THR A 247 -8.38 7.62 -14.36
N ILE A 248 -8.92 6.55 -13.78
CA ILE A 248 -10.18 6.58 -13.02
C ILE A 248 -10.10 7.57 -11.85
N ILE A 249 -9.00 7.56 -11.09
CA ILE A 249 -8.77 8.52 -10.00
C ILE A 249 -8.81 9.96 -10.53
N GLY A 250 -8.04 10.27 -11.56
CA GLY A 250 -7.99 11.61 -12.14
C GLY A 250 -9.33 12.06 -12.74
N ALA A 251 -9.94 11.22 -13.57
CA ALA A 251 -11.19 11.50 -14.25
C ALA A 251 -12.35 11.67 -13.28
N SER A 252 -12.44 10.84 -12.24
CA SER A 252 -13.50 10.94 -11.22
C SER A 252 -13.41 12.26 -10.44
N ASN A 253 -12.19 12.69 -10.08
CA ASN A 253 -12.01 13.99 -9.41
C ASN A 253 -12.41 15.15 -10.31
N LEU A 254 -11.97 15.14 -11.56
CA LEU A 254 -12.31 16.18 -12.53
C LEU A 254 -13.83 16.23 -12.80
N PHE A 255 -14.45 15.08 -13.03
CA PHE A 255 -15.88 14.96 -13.27
C PHE A 255 -16.69 15.50 -12.08
N CYS A 256 -16.42 15.03 -10.86
CA CYS A 256 -17.12 15.51 -9.66
C CYS A 256 -16.92 17.01 -9.46
N TYR A 257 -15.73 17.55 -9.72
CA TYR A 257 -15.47 18.99 -9.64
C TYR A 257 -16.31 19.78 -10.65
N ILE A 258 -16.35 19.36 -11.92
CA ILE A 258 -17.14 20.03 -12.97
C ILE A 258 -18.63 20.03 -12.61
N VAL A 259 -19.17 18.89 -12.19
CA VAL A 259 -20.59 18.76 -11.80
C VAL A 259 -20.91 19.76 -10.68
N VAL A 260 -20.10 19.80 -9.62
CA VAL A 260 -20.31 20.72 -8.50
C VAL A 260 -20.17 22.18 -8.93
N ARG A 261 -19.20 22.50 -9.79
CA ARG A 261 -18.99 23.87 -10.30
C ARG A 261 -20.15 24.37 -11.15
N LEU A 262 -20.81 23.48 -11.90
CA LEU A 262 -21.99 23.82 -12.70
C LEU A 262 -23.25 23.95 -11.84
N GLN A 263 -23.37 23.18 -10.76
CA GLN A 263 -24.56 23.16 -9.91
C GLN A 263 -24.57 24.22 -8.81
N LYS A 264 -23.40 24.61 -8.30
CA LYS A 264 -23.28 25.51 -7.14
C LYS A 264 -22.55 26.77 -7.53
N ASN A 265 -23.08 27.91 -7.08
CA ASN A 265 -22.37 29.18 -7.07
C ASN A 265 -22.05 29.53 -5.62
N THR A 266 -20.91 29.04 -5.13
CA THR A 266 -20.54 29.18 -3.72
C THR A 266 -19.65 30.40 -3.53
N LYS A 267 -20.04 31.28 -2.59
CA LYS A 267 -19.24 32.39 -2.07
C LYS A 267 -19.34 32.38 -0.54
N VAL A 268 -18.39 31.74 0.13
CA VAL A 268 -18.27 31.62 1.58
C VAL A 268 -17.13 32.52 2.04
N LYS A 269 -17.45 33.48 2.90
CA LYS A 269 -16.44 34.33 3.54
C LYS A 269 -15.70 33.50 4.59
N HIS A 270 -14.43 33.18 4.32
CA HIS A 270 -13.55 32.58 5.31
C HIS A 270 -12.71 33.64 6.01
N HIS A 271 -12.63 33.56 7.34
CA HIS A 271 -11.68 34.35 8.12
C HIS A 271 -10.27 33.77 7.94
N PRO A 272 -9.27 34.58 7.56
CA PRO A 272 -7.89 34.10 7.45
C PRO A 272 -7.34 33.87 8.86
N SER A 273 -7.02 32.62 9.19
CA SER A 273 -6.25 32.26 10.39
C SER A 273 -5.02 31.48 9.99
N LEU A 274 -3.86 31.85 10.54
CA LEU A 274 -2.57 31.19 10.30
C LEU A 274 -2.47 29.82 10.98
N LEU A 275 -3.34 29.55 11.96
CA LEU A 275 -3.37 28.28 12.70
C LEU A 275 -4.08 27.15 11.93
N LEU A 276 -4.80 27.46 10.84
CA LEU A 276 -5.51 26.46 10.05
C LEU A 276 -4.67 25.97 8.87
N SER A 277 -4.61 24.65 8.71
CA SER A 277 -4.14 24.03 7.46
C SER A 277 -5.08 24.33 6.30
N SER A 278 -4.56 24.23 5.07
CA SER A 278 -5.34 24.35 3.83
C SER A 278 -6.57 23.45 3.85
N GLY A 279 -6.39 22.19 4.26
CA GLY A 279 -7.47 21.22 4.41
C GLY A 279 -8.50 21.68 5.43
N ALA A 280 -8.09 21.99 6.66
CA ALA A 280 -9.02 22.42 7.72
C ALA A 280 -9.83 23.67 7.33
N ARG A 281 -9.21 24.61 6.59
CA ARG A 281 -9.85 25.87 6.19
C ARG A 281 -11.06 25.65 5.28
N TYR A 282 -10.95 24.75 4.32
CA TYR A 282 -12.02 24.50 3.34
C TYR A 282 -12.87 23.28 3.70
N PHE A 283 -12.37 22.36 4.52
CA PHE A 283 -13.14 21.19 4.92
C PHE A 283 -13.98 21.40 6.18
N PHE A 284 -13.63 22.30 7.11
CA PHE A 284 -14.46 22.52 8.31
C PHE A 284 -15.54 23.57 8.06
N ASP A 285 -16.75 23.28 8.54
CA ASP A 285 -17.86 24.21 8.49
C ASP A 285 -17.80 25.12 9.72
N ALA A 286 -17.50 26.39 9.50
CA ALA A 286 -17.36 27.38 10.57
C ALA A 286 -18.72 27.90 11.09
N SER A 287 -19.83 27.67 10.36
CA SER A 287 -21.11 28.35 10.61
C SER A 287 -21.68 28.15 12.02
N LYS A 288 -21.53 26.95 12.59
CA LYS A 288 -22.03 26.61 13.93
C LYS A 288 -21.07 26.97 15.07
N TRP A 289 -19.85 27.34 14.72
CA TRP A 289 -18.73 27.50 15.65
C TRP A 289 -18.20 28.95 15.67
N THR A 290 -18.87 29.88 15.01
CA THR A 290 -18.58 31.31 15.09
C THR A 290 -19.40 31.97 16.18
N HIS A 291 -18.74 32.61 17.15
CA HIS A 291 -19.37 33.42 18.20
C HIS A 291 -18.75 34.82 18.21
N GLN A 292 -19.60 35.85 18.12
CA GLN A 292 -19.18 37.27 18.06
C GLN A 292 -18.13 37.58 16.97
N GLY A 293 -18.21 36.88 15.82
CA GLY A 293 -17.27 37.08 14.70
C GLY A 293 -15.91 36.39 14.87
N ILE A 294 -15.70 35.65 15.96
CA ILE A 294 -14.51 34.81 16.18
C ILE A 294 -14.89 33.36 15.91
N TYR A 295 -14.08 32.66 15.11
CA TYR A 295 -14.26 31.23 14.84
C TYR A 295 -13.59 30.40 15.95
N TYR A 296 -14.36 29.53 16.61
CA TYR A 296 -13.88 28.64 17.67
C TYR A 296 -13.73 27.23 17.14
N LEU A 297 -12.52 26.69 17.16
CA LEU A 297 -12.26 25.34 16.68
C LEU A 297 -12.48 24.32 17.81
N ASP A 298 -13.36 23.35 17.59
CA ASP A 298 -13.58 22.28 18.58
C ASP A 298 -12.30 21.45 18.82
N PRO A 299 -12.11 20.85 20.00
CA PRO A 299 -10.88 20.12 20.35
C PRO A 299 -10.53 19.00 19.37
N VAL A 300 -11.54 18.32 18.82
CA VAL A 300 -11.33 17.23 17.87
C VAL A 300 -10.86 17.79 16.53
N SER A 301 -11.52 18.81 16.00
CA SER A 301 -11.09 19.49 14.78
C SER A 301 -9.72 20.17 14.94
N ALA A 302 -9.40 20.64 16.15
CA ALA A 302 -8.07 21.14 16.49
C ALA A 302 -7.02 20.01 16.34
N LEU A 303 -7.26 18.85 16.94
CA LEU A 303 -6.36 17.70 16.82
C LEU A 303 -6.24 17.23 15.36
N LEU A 304 -7.35 17.15 14.62
CA LEU A 304 -7.33 16.79 13.19
C LEU A 304 -6.52 17.80 12.36
N ASN A 305 -6.60 19.08 12.71
CA ASN A 305 -5.79 20.14 12.13
C ASN A 305 -4.34 20.12 12.61
N GLY A 306 -3.94 19.28 13.58
CA GLY A 306 -2.57 19.20 14.10
C GLY A 306 -2.28 20.12 15.28
N LEU A 307 -3.32 20.64 15.92
CA LEU A 307 -3.23 21.44 17.14
C LEU A 307 -3.61 20.56 18.33
N VAL A 308 -2.64 20.23 19.18
CA VAL A 308 -2.88 19.50 20.43
C VAL A 308 -3.24 20.51 21.51
N THR A 309 -4.46 20.45 22.03
CA THR A 309 -4.96 21.40 23.02
C THR A 309 -5.03 20.77 24.41
N LEU A 310 -4.45 21.44 25.39
CA LEU A 310 -4.55 21.08 26.81
C LEU A 310 -5.13 22.26 27.58
N GLN A 311 -6.34 22.10 28.08
CA GLN A 311 -6.97 23.11 28.92
C GLN A 311 -6.60 22.88 30.39
N TRP A 312 -5.96 23.87 30.98
CA TRP A 312 -5.65 23.93 32.41
C TRP A 312 -6.30 25.17 33.01
N HIS A 313 -7.31 24.97 33.85
CA HIS A 313 -8.15 26.05 34.40
C HIS A 313 -8.68 27.01 33.30
N ARG A 314 -8.21 28.26 33.28
CA ARG A 314 -8.63 29.31 32.33
C ARG A 314 -7.65 29.49 31.18
N THR A 315 -6.68 28.59 31.03
CA THR A 315 -5.62 28.70 30.04
C THR A 315 -5.65 27.48 29.12
N ILE A 316 -5.64 27.70 27.81
CA ILE A 316 -5.57 26.66 26.79
C ILE A 316 -4.16 26.70 26.21
N TYR A 317 -3.38 25.66 26.49
CA TYR A 317 -2.08 25.43 25.88
C TYR A 317 -2.30 24.68 24.56
N THR A 318 -1.79 25.24 23.46
CA THR A 318 -1.97 24.68 22.13
C THR A 318 -0.62 24.43 21.50
N PHE A 319 -0.28 23.17 21.28
CA PHE A 319 0.92 22.78 20.56
C PHE A 319 0.60 22.52 19.09
N ASP A 320 1.22 23.28 18.19
CA ASP A 320 1.12 23.08 16.74
C ASP A 320 2.22 22.15 16.25
N ILE A 321 1.84 20.94 15.83
CA ILE A 321 2.76 19.92 15.31
C ILE A 321 3.43 20.34 13.99
N LYS A 322 2.79 21.22 13.20
CA LYS A 322 3.33 21.66 11.91
C LYS A 322 4.47 22.64 12.11
N LEU A 323 4.28 23.58 13.03
CA LEU A 323 5.23 24.65 13.32
C LEU A 323 6.19 24.32 14.46
N TRP A 324 5.94 23.23 15.20
CA TRP A 324 6.64 22.86 16.43
C TRP A 324 6.68 24.02 17.44
N ARG A 325 5.54 24.70 17.61
CA ARG A 325 5.38 25.87 18.48
C ARG A 325 4.23 25.68 19.45
N THR A 326 4.40 26.23 20.65
CA THR A 326 3.35 26.26 21.67
C THR A 326 2.78 27.66 21.77
N TYR A 327 1.45 27.76 21.75
CA TYR A 327 0.68 28.97 21.91
C TYR A 327 -0.16 28.87 23.18
N VAL A 328 -0.46 30.01 23.80
CA VAL A 328 -1.23 30.07 25.05
C VAL A 328 -2.40 31.02 24.84
N PHE A 329 -3.62 30.52 25.04
CA PHE A 329 -4.84 31.29 24.92
C PHE A 329 -5.55 31.36 26.27
N VAL A 330 -6.20 32.48 26.55
CA VAL A 330 -7.04 32.64 27.74
C VAL A 330 -8.48 32.32 27.36
N SER A 331 -9.09 31.38 28.09
CA SER A 331 -10.50 31.00 27.90
C SER A 331 -11.41 32.07 28.52
N ASP A 332 -12.31 32.62 27.69
CA ASP A 332 -13.30 33.59 28.11
C ASP A 332 -14.48 32.86 28.81
N PRO A 333 -14.81 33.19 30.08
CA PRO A 333 -15.92 32.56 30.81
C PRO A 333 -17.30 32.95 30.29
N ALA A 334 -17.41 33.96 29.41
CA ALA A 334 -18.69 34.43 28.88
C ALA A 334 -19.21 33.59 27.69
N VAL A 335 -18.47 32.57 27.26
CA VAL A 335 -18.80 31.77 26.08
C VAL A 335 -19.73 30.61 26.45
N THR A 336 -20.65 30.25 25.56
CA THR A 336 -21.62 29.15 25.77
C THR A 336 -20.97 27.80 26.10
N GLN A 337 -21.70 26.93 26.81
CA GLN A 337 -21.20 25.64 27.34
C GLN A 337 -20.49 24.74 26.31
N HIS A 338 -20.93 24.74 25.05
CA HIS A 338 -20.34 23.92 23.97
C HIS A 338 -19.00 24.47 23.43
N LEU A 339 -18.67 25.74 23.73
CA LEU A 339 -17.46 26.41 23.28
C LEU A 339 -16.37 26.52 24.36
N HIS A 340 -16.67 26.11 25.60
CA HIS A 340 -15.72 26.21 26.73
C HIS A 340 -14.38 25.49 26.50
N HIS A 341 -14.41 24.42 25.71
CA HIS A 341 -13.23 23.65 25.33
C HIS A 341 -12.69 24.03 23.95
N ALA A 342 -13.38 24.88 23.21
CA ALA A 342 -13.00 25.24 21.84
C ALA A 342 -11.89 26.30 21.82
N LEU A 343 -11.01 26.18 20.84
CA LEU A 343 -9.87 27.07 20.63
C LEU A 343 -10.32 28.33 19.86
N PRO A 344 -10.24 29.53 20.44
CA PRO A 344 -10.53 30.76 19.69
C PRO A 344 -9.44 31.03 18.65
N LEU A 345 -9.84 31.17 17.39
CA LEU A 345 -8.92 31.51 16.29
C LEU A 345 -8.86 33.02 16.14
N ILE A 346 -8.08 33.64 17.02
CA ILE A 346 -7.76 35.07 17.02
C ILE A 346 -6.41 35.23 16.31
N ASN A 347 -6.29 36.22 15.42
CA ASN A 347 -5.02 36.52 14.74
C ASN A 347 -4.04 37.25 15.62
#